data_AF-A0A821V776-F1
#
_entry.id   AF-A0A821V776-F1
#
_cell.length_a   1.000
_cell.length_b   1.000
_cell.length_c   1.000
_cell.angle_alpha   90.00
_cell.angle_beta   90.00
_cell.angle_gamma   90.00
#
_symmetry.space_group_name_H-M   'P 1'
#
loop_
_entity.id
_entity.type
_entity.pdbx_description
1 polymer ?
#
loop_
_entity_poly.entity_id
_entity_poly.type
_entity_poly.pdbx_seq_one_letter_code
_entity_poly.pdbx_strand_id
1 'polypeptide(L)'
;VTVGVFAVLEWELGIVEAIIVIMSVGLSVDFVVHFGVGYIHTDSKDIDSERKKVEDHYLLQTSKPNENEDDYKISTWRVVYKEQQIERETRVTESVSRVGSAVFMAAFTTFAAGFSMTLSSLCAFRQMGQFLMTIMLTSWSFAMFFFLPLCAIIGPVGSCGSIPFSRLIKCFKRTPRQT
;
A
#
# COMPACT_ATOMS: atom_id res chain seq x y z
N VAL A 1 2.57 -8.05 16.67
CA VAL A 1 3.41 -9.26 16.49
C VAL A 1 4.76 -9.11 17.20
N THR A 2 5.54 -8.07 16.90
CA THR A 2 6.87 -7.82 17.49
C THR A 2 6.88 -7.84 19.04
N VAL A 3 5.98 -7.11 19.71
CA VAL A 3 5.87 -7.11 21.18
C VAL A 3 5.45 -8.48 21.74
N GLY A 4 4.67 -9.27 20.98
CA GLY A 4 4.30 -10.63 21.37
C GLY A 4 5.48 -11.60 21.29
N VAL A 5 6.36 -11.45 20.30
CA VAL A 5 7.61 -12.22 20.19
C VAL A 5 8.56 -11.87 21.35
N PHE A 6 8.63 -10.59 21.74
CA PHE A 6 9.37 -10.17 22.94
C PHE A 6 8.83 -10.83 24.22
N ALA A 7 7.51 -10.84 24.40
CA ALA A 7 6.89 -11.39 25.61
C ALA A 7 7.11 -12.90 25.75
N VAL A 8 7.11 -13.65 24.64
CA VAL A 8 7.32 -15.10 24.63
C VAL A 8 8.79 -15.47 24.88
N LEU A 9 9.72 -14.57 24.58
CA LEU A 9 11.15 -14.81 24.78
C LEU A 9 11.65 -14.43 26.19
N GLU A 10 10.77 -13.94 27.07
CA GLU A 10 11.10 -13.51 28.45
C GLU A 10 12.33 -12.58 28.54
N TRP A 11 12.51 -11.70 27.56
CA TRP A 11 13.65 -10.80 27.55
C TRP A 11 13.43 -9.57 28.43
N GLU A 12 14.44 -9.24 29.24
CA GLU A 12 14.45 -8.01 30.03
C GLU A 12 14.56 -6.77 29.14
N LEU A 13 13.81 -5.72 29.46
CA LEU A 13 13.72 -4.52 28.63
C LEU A 13 15.00 -3.67 28.77
N GLY A 14 15.91 -3.79 27.81
CA GLY A 14 17.12 -2.98 27.72
C GLY A 14 17.04 -1.82 26.70
N ILE A 15 18.17 -1.12 26.55
CA ILE A 15 18.31 0.02 25.62
C ILE A 15 18.20 -0.45 24.15
N VAL A 16 18.71 -1.64 23.84
CA VAL A 16 18.70 -2.18 22.48
C VAL A 16 17.28 -2.51 22.04
N GLU A 17 16.49 -3.06 22.94
CA GLU A 17 15.08 -3.41 22.77
C GLU A 17 14.24 -2.16 22.56
N ALA A 18 14.50 -1.09 23.31
CA ALA A 18 13.85 0.21 23.11
C ALA A 18 14.14 0.80 21.71
N ILE A 19 15.39 0.74 21.25
CA ILE A 19 15.76 1.20 19.90
C ILE A 19 15.04 0.36 18.83
N ILE A 20 14.99 -0.96 19.01
CA ILE A 20 14.32 -1.88 18.08
C ILE A 20 12.81 -1.59 18.00
N VAL A 21 12.14 -1.32 19.13
CA VAL A 21 10.72 -0.98 19.15
C VAL A 21 10.47 0.31 18.37
N ILE A 22 11.30 1.35 18.54
CA ILE A 22 11.19 2.60 17.80
C ILE A 22 11.44 2.38 16.29
N MET A 23 12.49 1.63 15.94
CA MET A 23 12.78 1.29 14.55
C MET A 23 11.67 0.48 13.90
N SER A 24 10.99 -0.39 14.67
CA SER A 24 9.88 -1.21 14.15
C SER A 24 8.72 -0.34 13.66
N VAL A 25 8.43 0.78 14.32
CA VAL A 25 7.39 1.72 13.88
C VAL A 25 7.79 2.35 12.55
N GLY A 26 9.03 2.81 12.40
CA GLY A 26 9.53 3.40 11.16
C GLY A 26 9.53 2.42 9.99
N LEU A 27 10.04 1.20 10.19
CA LEU A 27 10.10 0.16 9.16
C LEU A 27 8.70 -0.40 8.81
N SER A 28 7.74 -0.36 9.74
CA SER A 28 6.38 -0.83 9.48
C SER A 28 5.64 -0.03 8.41
N VAL A 29 5.92 1.29 8.35
CA VAL A 29 5.29 2.19 7.38
C VAL A 29 6.06 2.28 6.07
N ASP A 30 7.35 1.95 6.06
CA ASP A 30 8.21 2.09 4.88
C ASP A 30 7.68 1.31 3.67
N PHE A 31 7.41 0.01 3.86
CA PHE A 31 6.85 -0.83 2.81
C PHE A 31 5.47 -0.37 2.35
N VAL A 32 4.61 0.04 3.28
CA VAL A 32 3.26 0.54 2.97
C VAL A 32 3.34 1.82 2.14
N VAL A 33 4.25 2.73 2.48
CA VAL A 33 4.48 3.98 1.75
C VAL A 33 5.03 3.70 0.36
N HIS A 34 5.96 2.77 0.20
CA HIS A 34 6.49 2.38 -1.11
C HIS A 34 5.37 1.91 -2.06
N PHE A 35 4.47 1.05 -1.59
CA PHE A 35 3.30 0.64 -2.36
C PHE A 35 2.26 1.77 -2.52
N GLY A 36 2.05 2.60 -1.50
CA GLY A 36 1.11 3.73 -1.59
C GLY A 36 1.54 4.78 -2.62
N VAL A 37 2.83 5.10 -2.68
CA VAL A 37 3.39 6.00 -3.70
C VAL A 37 3.29 5.37 -5.08
N GLY A 38 3.58 4.08 -5.22
CA GLY A 38 3.40 3.34 -6.47
C GLY A 38 1.96 3.38 -6.98
N TYR A 39 0.98 3.22 -6.09
CA TYR A 39 -0.46 3.28 -6.40
C TYR A 39 -0.91 4.66 -6.91
N ILE A 40 -0.33 5.73 -6.37
CA ILE A 40 -0.64 7.10 -6.81
C ILE A 40 0.09 7.45 -8.11
N HIS A 41 1.26 6.87 -8.36
CA HIS A 41 2.10 7.12 -9.54
C HIS A 41 1.77 6.26 -10.78
N THR A 42 0.61 5.61 -10.80
CA THR A 42 0.11 4.92 -12.01
C THR A 42 -0.13 5.95 -13.12
N ASP A 43 0.32 5.65 -14.35
CA ASP A 43 0.08 6.54 -15.48
C ASP A 43 -1.41 6.55 -15.81
N SER A 44 -1.96 7.75 -16.05
CA SER A 44 -3.37 7.89 -16.42
C SER A 44 -3.67 7.19 -17.75
N LYS A 45 -2.66 7.07 -18.63
CA LYS A 45 -2.79 6.37 -19.91
C LYS A 45 -3.13 4.89 -19.75
N ASP A 46 -2.52 4.21 -18.79
CA ASP A 46 -2.75 2.78 -18.54
C ASP A 46 -4.19 2.59 -18.04
N ILE A 47 -4.63 3.45 -17.13
CA ILE A 47 -6.02 3.48 -16.61
C ILE A 47 -7.02 3.77 -17.73
N ASP A 48 -6.76 4.77 -18.58
CA ASP A 48 -7.63 5.12 -19.70
C ASP A 48 -7.71 4.00 -20.75
N SER A 49 -6.62 3.25 -20.93
CA SER A 49 -6.58 2.11 -21.85
C SER A 49 -7.45 0.95 -21.36
N GLU A 50 -7.39 0.65 -20.06
CA GLU A 50 -8.23 -0.38 -19.43
C GLU A 50 -9.70 0.05 -19.39
N ARG A 51 -9.97 1.32 -19.08
CA ARG A 51 -11.29 1.93 -19.12
C ARG A 51 -11.95 1.80 -20.51
N LYS A 52 -11.22 2.10 -21.58
CA LYS A 52 -11.72 1.96 -22.95
C LYS A 52 -12.05 0.52 -23.32
N LYS A 53 -11.22 -0.46 -22.94
CA LYS A 53 -11.52 -1.89 -23.18
C LYS A 53 -12.86 -2.31 -22.56
N VAL A 54 -13.16 -1.77 -21.38
CA VAL A 54 -14.41 -2.03 -20.66
C VAL A 54 -15.58 -1.38 -21.39
N GLU A 55 -15.44 -0.11 -21.77
CA GLU A 55 -16.43 0.62 -22.55
C GLU A 55 -16.74 -0.08 -23.88
N ASP A 56 -15.71 -0.48 -24.64
CA ASP A 56 -15.85 -1.22 -25.90
C ASP A 56 -16.58 -2.56 -25.69
N HIS A 57 -16.23 -3.32 -24.65
CA HIS A 57 -16.92 -4.56 -24.30
C HIS A 57 -18.41 -4.32 -23.99
N TYR A 58 -18.75 -3.18 -23.37
CA TYR A 58 -20.14 -2.81 -23.11
C TYR A 58 -20.87 -2.34 -24.36
N LEU A 59 -20.24 -1.57 -25.25
CA LEU A 59 -20.84 -1.11 -26.52
C LEU A 59 -21.22 -2.29 -27.42
N LEU A 60 -20.39 -3.34 -27.47
CA LEU A 60 -20.71 -4.58 -28.15
C LEU A 60 -21.94 -5.26 -27.55
N GLN A 61 -22.12 -5.17 -26.23
CA GLN A 61 -23.22 -5.80 -25.50
C GLN A 61 -24.53 -4.99 -25.58
N THR A 62 -24.46 -3.67 -25.65
CA THR A 62 -25.62 -2.76 -25.78
C THR A 62 -26.20 -2.73 -27.19
N SER A 63 -25.52 -3.31 -28.19
CA SER A 63 -26.02 -3.46 -29.56
C SER A 63 -27.30 -4.29 -29.67
N LYS A 64 -27.62 -5.09 -28.64
CA LYS A 64 -28.94 -5.71 -28.50
C LYS A 64 -29.91 -4.69 -27.89
N PRO A 65 -30.95 -4.25 -28.62
CA PRO A 65 -31.92 -3.29 -28.08
C PRO A 65 -32.61 -3.91 -26.86
N ASN A 66 -32.39 -3.33 -25.69
CA ASN A 66 -33.09 -3.72 -24.47
C ASN A 66 -34.39 -2.91 -24.40
N GLU A 67 -35.54 -3.58 -24.48
CA GLU A 67 -36.86 -2.95 -24.55
C GLU A 67 -37.33 -2.40 -23.18
N ASN A 68 -36.69 -2.84 -22.09
CA ASN A 68 -37.03 -2.45 -20.72
C ASN A 68 -36.15 -1.29 -20.21
N GLU A 69 -36.76 -0.20 -19.76
CA GLU A 69 -36.06 0.96 -19.19
C GLU A 69 -35.29 0.63 -17.89
N ASP A 70 -35.78 -0.32 -17.10
CA ASP A 70 -35.13 -0.78 -15.88
C ASP A 70 -33.79 -1.49 -16.16
N ASP A 71 -33.72 -2.26 -17.26
CA ASP A 71 -32.49 -2.95 -17.66
C ASP A 71 -31.40 -1.97 -18.13
N TYR A 72 -31.79 -0.88 -18.79
CA TYR A 72 -30.87 0.19 -19.15
C TYR A 72 -30.21 0.78 -17.89
N LYS A 73 -30.99 1.15 -16.88
CA LYS A 73 -30.46 1.69 -15.62
C LYS A 73 -29.49 0.72 -14.93
N ILE A 74 -29.85 -0.56 -14.83
CA ILE A 74 -28.98 -1.58 -14.20
C ILE A 74 -27.66 -1.72 -14.97
N SER A 75 -27.70 -1.66 -16.30
CA SER A 75 -26.49 -1.75 -17.13
C SER A 75 -25.56 -0.55 -16.91
N THR A 76 -26.10 0.67 -16.87
CA THR A 76 -25.32 1.89 -16.61
C THR A 76 -24.64 1.85 -15.24
N TRP A 77 -25.37 1.47 -14.18
CA TRP A 77 -24.76 1.35 -12.85
C TRP A 77 -23.65 0.30 -12.84
N ARG A 78 -23.87 -0.86 -13.46
CA ARG A 78 -22.86 -1.93 -13.56
C ARG A 78 -21.60 -1.47 -14.29
N VAL A 79 -21.74 -0.69 -15.36
CA VAL A 79 -20.60 -0.10 -16.10
C VAL A 79 -19.77 0.78 -15.17
N VAL A 80 -20.42 1.72 -14.47
CA VAL A 80 -19.76 2.65 -13.55
C VAL A 80 -19.04 1.92 -12.41
N TYR A 81 -19.70 0.92 -11.79
CA TYR A 81 -19.07 0.12 -10.73
C TYR A 81 -17.85 -0.65 -11.25
N LYS A 82 -17.95 -1.23 -12.45
CA LYS A 82 -16.88 -2.02 -13.04
C LYS A 82 -15.69 -1.16 -13.46
N GLU A 83 -15.94 0.04 -14.00
CA GLU A 83 -14.90 1.02 -14.33
C GLU A 83 -14.10 1.44 -13.08
N GLN A 84 -14.79 1.72 -11.98
CA GLN A 84 -14.14 2.07 -10.71
C GLN A 84 -13.33 0.91 -10.13
N GLN A 85 -13.82 -0.33 -10.24
CA GLN A 85 -13.11 -1.51 -9.75
C GLN A 85 -11.83 -1.75 -10.57
N ILE A 86 -11.93 -1.66 -11.89
CA ILE A 86 -10.79 -1.87 -12.78
C ILE A 86 -9.73 -0.79 -12.56
N GLU A 87 -10.13 0.47 -12.36
CA GLU A 87 -9.17 1.53 -12.02
C GLU A 87 -8.37 1.21 -10.74
N ARG A 88 -9.00 0.65 -9.70
CA ARG A 88 -8.30 0.25 -8.46
C ARG A 88 -7.35 -0.91 -8.70
N GLU A 89 -7.81 -1.95 -9.39
CA GLU A 89 -7.02 -3.15 -9.68
C GLU A 89 -5.81 -2.85 -10.58
N THR A 90 -5.99 -2.00 -11.60
CA THR A 90 -4.90 -1.53 -12.46
C THR A 90 -3.86 -0.77 -11.64
N ARG A 91 -4.29 0.15 -10.76
CA ARG A 91 -3.36 0.90 -9.89
C ARG A 91 -2.56 0.01 -8.95
N VAL A 92 -3.21 -0.99 -8.34
CA VAL A 92 -2.52 -1.97 -7.47
C VAL A 92 -1.53 -2.80 -8.29
N THR A 93 -1.95 -3.30 -9.44
CA THR A 93 -1.12 -4.15 -10.30
C THR A 93 0.11 -3.39 -10.79
N GLU A 94 -0.07 -2.16 -11.26
CA GLU A 94 1.04 -1.31 -11.69
C GLU A 94 1.98 -0.96 -10.52
N SER A 95 1.42 -0.68 -9.33
CA SER A 95 2.23 -0.45 -8.14
C SER A 95 3.08 -1.67 -7.77
N VAL A 96 2.51 -2.87 -7.86
CA VAL A 96 3.23 -4.13 -7.58
C VAL A 96 4.31 -4.37 -8.62
N SER A 97 3.98 -4.23 -9.90
CA SER A 97 4.93 -4.43 -11.00
C SER A 97 6.11 -3.46 -10.93
N ARG A 98 5.86 -2.21 -10.53
CA ARG A 98 6.88 -1.16 -10.50
C ARG A 98 7.76 -1.19 -9.26
N VAL A 99 7.18 -1.45 -8.08
CA VAL A 99 7.87 -1.30 -6.78
C VAL A 99 8.12 -2.63 -6.08
N GLY A 100 7.37 -3.68 -6.43
CA GLY A 100 7.38 -4.97 -5.74
C GLY A 100 8.73 -5.70 -5.81
N SER A 101 9.42 -5.67 -6.95
CA SER A 101 10.74 -6.31 -7.11
C SER A 101 11.81 -5.67 -6.22
N ALA A 102 11.84 -4.34 -6.15
CA ALA A 102 12.75 -3.59 -5.29
C ALA A 102 12.47 -3.87 -3.81
N VAL A 103 11.20 -3.84 -3.40
CA VAL A 103 10.77 -4.12 -2.03
C VAL A 103 11.09 -5.56 -1.61
N PHE A 104 10.87 -6.53 -2.50
CA PHE A 104 11.21 -7.93 -2.24
C PHE A 104 12.72 -8.13 -2.05
N MET A 105 13.54 -7.53 -2.91
CA MET A 105 14.99 -7.59 -2.79
C MET A 105 15.50 -6.93 -1.51
N ALA A 106 14.91 -5.80 -1.11
CA ALA A 106 15.20 -5.15 0.17
C ALA A 106 14.85 -6.06 1.35
N ALA A 107 13.63 -6.63 1.36
CA ALA A 107 13.19 -7.58 2.37
C ALA A 107 14.12 -8.79 2.48
N PHE A 108 14.51 -9.37 1.34
CA PHE A 108 15.40 -10.52 1.26
C PHE A 108 16.81 -10.20 1.78
N THR A 109 17.36 -9.04 1.40
CA THR A 109 18.72 -8.64 1.81
C THR A 109 18.79 -8.40 3.32
N THR A 110 17.80 -7.71 3.89
CA THR A 110 17.75 -7.46 5.34
C THR A 110 17.43 -8.72 6.13
N PHE A 111 16.61 -9.61 5.58
CA PHE A 111 16.40 -10.94 6.13
C PHE A 111 17.72 -11.72 6.19
N ALA A 112 18.47 -11.77 5.09
CA ALA A 112 19.76 -12.47 5.03
C ALA A 112 20.79 -11.86 5.99
N ALA A 113 20.83 -10.53 6.11
CA ALA A 113 21.67 -9.85 7.07
C ALA A 113 21.27 -10.19 8.53
N GLY A 114 19.99 -10.11 8.87
CA GLY A 114 19.48 -10.49 10.20
C GLY A 114 19.73 -11.96 10.54
N PHE A 115 19.58 -12.84 9.55
CA PHE A 115 19.89 -14.26 9.68
C PHE A 115 21.39 -14.50 9.93
N SER A 116 22.26 -13.82 9.17
CA SER A 116 23.72 -13.89 9.38
C SER A 116 24.13 -13.42 10.78
N MET A 117 23.52 -12.36 11.29
CA MET A 117 23.78 -11.86 12.65
C MET A 117 23.27 -12.82 13.74
N THR A 118 22.16 -13.53 13.47
CA THR A 118 21.59 -14.53 14.38
C THR A 118 22.53 -15.73 14.60
N LEU A 119 23.38 -16.03 13.62
CA LEU A 119 24.38 -17.11 13.71
C LEU A 119 25.62 -16.73 14.55
N SER A 120 25.74 -15.47 14.97
CA SER A 120 26.91 -15.02 15.74
C SER A 120 26.86 -15.45 17.21
N SER A 121 28.04 -15.65 17.81
CA SER A 121 28.19 -16.11 19.20
C SER A 121 27.94 -15.02 20.26
N LEU A 122 27.87 -13.75 19.85
CA LEU A 122 27.63 -12.64 20.78
C LEU A 122 26.14 -12.52 21.07
N CYS A 123 25.77 -12.67 22.34
CA CYS A 123 24.36 -12.68 22.78
C CYS A 123 23.59 -11.46 22.26
N ALA A 124 24.19 -10.26 22.34
CA ALA A 124 23.60 -9.02 21.85
C ALA A 124 23.32 -9.00 20.33
N PHE A 125 24.23 -9.57 19.51
CA PHE A 125 24.04 -9.60 18.06
C PHE A 125 23.03 -10.66 17.62
N ARG A 126 23.03 -11.82 18.29
CA ARG A 126 21.98 -12.82 18.08
C ARG A 126 20.60 -12.25 18.39
N GLN A 127 20.53 -11.48 19.47
CA GLN A 127 19.31 -10.82 19.90
C GLN A 127 18.83 -9.80 18.88
N MET A 128 19.67 -8.85 18.47
CA MET A 128 19.31 -7.87 17.46
C MET A 128 18.95 -8.49 16.09
N GLY A 129 19.64 -9.54 15.68
CA GLY A 129 19.39 -10.24 14.40
C GLY A 129 17.99 -10.86 14.31
N GLN A 130 17.54 -11.52 15.36
CA GLN A 130 16.21 -12.16 15.40
C GLN A 130 15.07 -11.13 15.31
N PHE A 131 15.26 -9.95 15.90
CA PHE A 131 14.27 -8.87 15.83
C PHE A 131 14.20 -8.22 14.46
N LEU A 132 15.36 -7.91 13.86
CA LEU A 132 15.41 -7.35 12.52
C LEU A 132 14.80 -8.31 11.48
N MET A 133 15.07 -9.61 11.60
CA MET A 133 14.48 -10.64 10.75
C MET A 133 12.94 -10.72 10.91
N THR A 134 12.44 -10.67 12.15
CA THR A 134 10.99 -10.70 12.44
C THR A 134 10.27 -9.46 11.93
N ILE A 135 10.83 -8.26 12.16
CA ILE A 135 10.25 -6.99 11.69
C ILE A 135 10.17 -6.98 10.16
N MET A 136 11.24 -7.42 9.48
CA MET A 136 11.29 -7.39 8.02
C MET A 136 10.21 -8.29 7.38
N LEU A 137 10.10 -9.53 7.84
CA LEU A 137 9.11 -10.47 7.31
C LEU A 137 7.68 -10.05 7.63
N THR A 138 7.41 -9.68 8.89
CA THR A 138 6.05 -9.31 9.32
C THR A 138 5.57 -8.06 8.62
N SER A 139 6.45 -7.07 8.42
CA SER A 139 6.09 -5.84 7.72
C SER A 139 5.87 -6.07 6.22
N TRP A 140 6.73 -6.85 5.57
CA TRP A 140 6.59 -7.16 4.15
C TRP A 140 5.32 -7.97 3.87
N SER A 141 5.05 -9.01 4.68
CA SER A 141 3.82 -9.79 4.57
C SER A 141 2.57 -8.95 4.83
N PHE A 142 2.59 -8.04 5.80
CA PHE A 142 1.47 -7.13 6.04
C PHE A 142 1.19 -6.22 4.84
N ALA A 143 2.25 -5.67 4.21
CA ALA A 143 2.09 -4.86 3.02
C ALA A 143 1.45 -5.65 1.86
N MET A 144 1.97 -6.85 1.57
CA MET A 144 1.51 -7.67 0.44
C MET A 144 0.12 -8.29 0.63
N PHE A 145 -0.15 -8.87 1.80
CA PHE A 145 -1.39 -9.65 2.02
C PHE A 145 -2.53 -8.84 2.63
N PHE A 146 -2.25 -7.71 3.28
CA PHE A 146 -3.29 -6.90 3.92
C PHE A 146 -3.48 -5.56 3.22
N PHE A 147 -2.43 -4.77 3.08
CA PHE A 147 -2.56 -3.40 2.55
C PHE A 147 -2.92 -3.36 1.05
N LEU A 148 -2.26 -4.15 0.20
CA LEU A 148 -2.53 -4.19 -1.24
C LEU A 148 -3.98 -4.62 -1.58
N PRO A 149 -4.51 -5.73 -1.02
CA PRO A 149 -5.91 -6.09 -1.22
C PRO A 149 -6.88 -5.05 -0.66
N LEU A 150 -6.53 -4.40 0.47
CA LEU A 150 -7.35 -3.32 1.03
C LEU A 150 -7.43 -2.13 0.06
N CYS A 151 -6.33 -1.77 -0.61
CA CYS A 151 -6.31 -0.75 -1.65
C CYS A 151 -7.07 -1.18 -2.91
N ALA A 152 -7.08 -2.47 -3.27
CA ALA A 152 -7.88 -2.96 -4.39
C ALA A 152 -9.39 -2.78 -4.13
N ILE A 153 -9.83 -2.96 -2.89
CA ILE A 153 -11.26 -2.86 -2.53
C ILE A 153 -11.65 -1.41 -2.19
N ILE A 154 -10.91 -0.74 -1.31
CA ILE A 154 -11.27 0.54 -0.68
C ILE A 154 -10.35 1.70 -1.12
N GLY A 155 -9.43 1.47 -2.06
CA GLY A 155 -8.51 2.49 -2.55
C GLY A 155 -9.20 3.73 -3.14
N PRO A 156 -8.56 4.91 -3.07
CA PRO A 156 -9.09 6.11 -3.71
C PRO A 156 -9.06 5.96 -5.24
N VAL A 157 -10.08 6.54 -5.89
CA VAL A 157 -10.27 6.56 -7.35
C VAL A 157 -10.23 8.01 -7.82
N GLY A 158 -9.61 8.29 -8.98
CA GLY A 158 -9.45 9.64 -9.50
C GLY A 158 -8.66 10.56 -8.58
N SER A 159 -9.09 11.82 -8.42
CA SER A 159 -8.44 12.82 -7.54
C SER A 159 -9.08 12.91 -6.15
N CYS A 160 -9.78 11.87 -5.68
CA CYS A 160 -10.33 11.87 -4.32
C CYS A 160 -9.20 12.06 -3.29
N GLY A 161 -9.32 13.09 -2.45
CA GLY A 161 -8.33 13.38 -1.41
C GLY A 161 -7.09 14.17 -1.88
N SER A 162 -7.03 14.64 -3.13
CA SER A 162 -5.95 15.52 -3.58
C SER A 162 -6.12 16.91 -2.94
N ILE A 163 -5.37 17.21 -1.87
CA ILE A 163 -5.35 18.55 -1.28
C ILE A 163 -4.30 19.36 -2.04
N PRO A 164 -4.67 20.38 -2.84
CA PRO A 164 -3.69 21.23 -3.50
C PRO A 164 -2.93 22.02 -2.44
N PHE A 165 -1.68 21.63 -2.20
CA PHE A 165 -0.79 22.23 -1.19
C PHE A 165 -0.66 23.76 -1.35
N SER A 166 -0.82 24.27 -2.57
CA SER A 166 -0.86 25.70 -2.90
C SER A 166 -2.04 26.45 -2.25
N ARG A 167 -3.20 25.80 -2.02
CA ARG A 167 -4.34 26.39 -1.29
C ARG A 167 -4.17 26.29 0.23
N LEU A 168 -3.50 25.24 0.72
CA LEU A 168 -3.24 25.04 2.14
C LEU A 168 -2.27 26.11 2.68
N ILE A 169 -1.18 26.38 1.96
CA ILE A 169 -0.24 27.46 2.32
C ILE A 169 -0.90 28.84 2.19
N LYS A 170 -1.77 29.06 1.19
CA LYS A 170 -2.53 30.31 1.07
C LYS A 170 -3.50 30.53 2.22
N CYS A 171 -4.11 29.48 2.77
CA CYS A 171 -4.95 29.58 3.97
C CYS A 171 -4.09 29.75 5.24
N PHE A 172 -2.96 29.06 5.37
CA PHE A 172 -2.05 29.19 6.51
C PHE A 172 -1.38 30.58 6.58
N LYS A 173 -1.14 31.23 5.44
CA LYS A 173 -0.71 32.63 5.37
C LYS A 173 -1.83 33.65 5.63
N ARG A 174 -3.08 33.21 5.78
CA ARG A 174 -4.27 34.07 5.98
C ARG A 174 -4.78 34.09 7.42
N THR A 175 -3.95 33.76 8.39
CA THR A 175 -4.25 34.03 9.80
C THR A 175 -4.13 35.53 10.04
N PRO A 176 -5.19 36.25 10.46
CA PRO A 176 -5.12 37.68 10.69
C PRO A 176 -4.29 37.92 11.96
N ARG A 177 -3.24 38.73 11.84
CA ARG A 177 -2.55 39.34 12.97
C ARG A 177 -3.57 40.26 13.65
N GLN A 178 -4.01 39.91 14.86
CA GLN A 178 -4.77 40.82 15.70
C GLN A 178 -3.92 42.06 16.02
N THR A 179 -4.49 43.23 15.79
CA THR A 179 -4.30 44.46 16.57
C THR A 179 -5.61 45.22 16.56
#